data_AF-A0A2V6G0B5-F1
#
_entry.id   AF-A0A2V6G0B5-F1
#
_cell.length_a   1.000
_cell.length_b   1.000
_cell.length_c   1.000
_cell.angle_alpha   90.00
_cell.angle_beta   90.00
_cell.angle_gamma   90.00
#
_symmetry.space_group_name_H-M   'P 1'
#
loop_
_entity.id
_entity.type
_entity.pdbx_description
1 polymer ?
#
loop_
_entity_poly.entity_id
_entity_poly.type
_entity_poly.pdbx_seq_one_letter_code
_entity_poly.pdbx_strand_id
1 'polypeptide(L)' 'MALYARSVAMWMIWESGTKSLRKIGELFGGLDYAAVAQRIRRIRLSHDANAARKLKAKMLNV' A
#
# COMPACT_ATOMS: atom_id res chain seq x y z
N MET A 1 0.76 7.77 -13.20
CA MET A 1 0.15 6.41 -13.17
C MET A 1 1.12 5.30 -12.75
N ALA A 2 2.34 5.21 -13.30
CA ALA A 2 3.29 4.13 -12.96
C ALA A 2 3.70 4.05 -11.46
N LEU A 3 3.85 5.19 -10.78
CA LEU A 3 4.28 5.24 -9.38
C LEU A 3 3.25 4.68 -8.39
N TYR A 4 1.97 4.91 -8.65
CA TYR A 4 0.87 4.42 -7.81
C TYR A 4 0.78 2.89 -7.91
N ALA A 5 0.75 2.35 -9.13
CA ALA A 5 0.75 0.91 -9.36
C ALA A 5 1.95 0.22 -8.71
N ARG A 6 3.15 0.83 -8.81
CA ARG A 6 4.36 0.34 -8.13
C ARG A 6 4.21 0.32 -6.61
N SER A 7 3.58 1.33 -6.03
CA SER A 7 3.36 1.41 -4.57
C SER A 7 2.30 0.42 -4.08
N VAL A 8 1.27 0.16 -4.89
CA VAL A 8 0.27 -0.89 -4.64
C VAL A 8 0.93 -2.28 -4.66
N ALA A 9 1.79 -2.55 -5.65
CA ALA A 9 2.53 -3.81 -5.72
C ALA A 9 3.46 -4.01 -4.50
N MET A 10 4.14 -2.95 -4.04
CA MET A 10 4.93 -3.00 -2.80
C MET A 10 4.07 -3.34 -1.58
N TRP A 11 2.88 -2.75 -1.47
CA TRP A 11 1.95 -3.03 -0.37
C TRP A 11 1.45 -4.47 -0.40
N MET A 12 1.04 -5.01 -1.56
CA MET A 12 0.59 -6.39 -1.68
C MET A 12 1.67 -7.41 -1.28
N ILE A 13 2.93 -7.17 -1.70
CA ILE A 13 4.04 -8.05 -1.32
C ILE A 13 4.29 -7.97 0.19
N TRP A 14 4.25 -6.77 0.79
CA TRP A 14 4.38 -6.62 2.23
C TRP A 14 3.24 -7.28 3.00
N GLU A 15 1.99 -7.12 2.54
CA GLU A 15 0.80 -7.70 3.16
C GLU A 15 0.82 -9.23 3.13
N SER A 16 1.42 -9.84 2.11
CA SER A 16 1.63 -11.30 2.06
C SER A 16 2.58 -11.83 3.15
N GLY A 17 3.33 -10.96 3.85
CA GLY A 17 4.26 -11.33 4.90
C GLY A 17 5.54 -12.05 4.42
N THR A 18 5.72 -12.20 3.11
CA THR A 18 6.78 -13.06 2.53
C THR A 18 8.15 -12.40 2.44
N LYS A 19 8.25 -11.06 2.54
CA LYS A 19 9.49 -10.30 2.33
C LYS A 19 9.63 -9.13 3.29
N SER A 20 10.87 -8.87 3.72
CA SER A 20 11.22 -7.67 4.48
C SER A 20 11.14 -6.42 3.60
N LEU A 21 10.97 -5.25 4.23
CA LEU A 21 10.92 -3.96 3.53
C LEU A 21 12.20 -3.67 2.73
N ARG A 22 13.36 -4.07 3.26
CA ARG A 22 14.65 -4.01 2.53
C ARG A 22 14.59 -4.84 1.25
N LYS A 23 14.10 -6.08 1.33
CA LYS A 23 14.03 -6.97 0.16
C LYS A 23 13.03 -6.46 -0.88
N ILE A 24 11.94 -5.86 -0.43
CA ILE A 24 10.99 -5.18 -1.32
C ILE A 24 11.70 -4.01 -2.01
N GLY A 25 12.46 -3.19 -1.28
CA GLY A 25 13.26 -2.10 -1.86
C GLY A 25 14.20 -2.55 -2.98
N GLU A 26 14.94 -3.64 -2.76
CA GLU A 26 15.81 -4.27 -3.77
C GLU A 26 15.03 -4.65 -5.04
N LEU A 27 13.89 -5.32 -4.91
CA LEU A 27 13.03 -5.72 -6.05
C LEU A 27 12.51 -4.53 -6.86
N PHE A 28 12.37 -3.38 -6.21
CA PHE A 28 11.90 -2.15 -6.84
C PHE A 28 13.02 -1.14 -7.08
N GLY A 29 14.20 -1.63 -7.48
CA GLY A 29 15.29 -0.77 -7.99
C GLY A 29 16.15 -0.17 -6.90
N GLY A 30 16.37 -0.91 -5.81
CA GLY A 30 17.26 -0.48 -4.72
C GLY A 30 16.71 0.66 -3.87
N LEU A 31 15.39 0.71 -3.69
CA LEU A 31 14.78 1.72 -2.82
C LEU A 31 15.13 1.47 -1.36
N ASP A 32 15.39 2.56 -0.64
CA ASP A 32 15.63 2.50 0.80
C ASP A 32 14.39 2.00 1.57
N TYR A 33 14.62 1.31 2.69
CA TYR A 33 13.58 0.76 3.56
C TYR A 33 12.56 1.84 3.97
N ALA A 34 13.01 3.05 4.33
CA ALA A 34 12.13 4.12 4.78
C ALA A 34 11.21 4.59 3.63
N ALA A 35 11.74 4.65 2.41
CA ALA A 35 10.96 5.00 1.23
C ALA A 35 9.86 3.96 0.95
N VAL A 36 10.18 2.66 1.10
CA VAL A 36 9.20 1.57 0.97
C VAL A 36 8.13 1.66 2.05
N ALA A 37 8.53 1.86 3.32
CA ALA A 37 7.61 1.98 4.45
C ALA A 37 6.62 3.15 4.27
N GLN A 38 7.11 4.31 3.82
CA GLN A 38 6.28 5.48 3.57
C GLN A 38 5.26 5.25 2.45
N ARG A 39 5.66 4.58 1.36
CA ARG A 39 4.75 4.26 0.25
C ARG A 39 3.64 3.31 0.69
N ILE A 40 4.00 2.23 1.39
CA ILE A 40 3.04 1.28 1.92
C ILE A 40 2.05 1.98 2.85
N ARG A 41 2.54 2.81 3.78
CA ARG A 41 1.68 3.59 4.69
C ARG A 41 0.67 4.46 3.93
N ARG A 42 1.10 5.18 2.89
CA ARG A 42 0.21 6.04 2.08
C ARG A 42 -0.85 5.23 1.34
N ILE A 43 -0.48 4.07 0.78
CA ILE A 43 -1.44 3.18 0.12
C ILE A 43 -2.45 2.65 1.13
N ARG A 44 -2.01 2.18 2.31
CA ARG A 44 -2.90 1.72 3.38
C ARG A 44 -3.90 2.79 3.81
N LEU A 45 -3.42 4.00 4.11
CA LEU A 45 -4.29 5.11 4.49
C LEU A 45 -5.31 5.47 3.40
N SER A 46 -4.90 5.40 2.13
CA SER A 46 -5.79 5.66 0.99
C SER A 46 -6.82 4.54 0.81
N HIS A 47 -6.42 3.29 1.06
CA HIS A 47 -7.31 2.13 0.97
C HIS A 47 -8.28 2.07 2.14
N ASP A 48 -7.83 2.32 3.37
CA ASP A 48 -8.67 2.41 4.57
C ASP A 48 -9.68 3.56 4.46
N ALA A 49 -9.26 4.73 3.96
CA ALA A 49 -10.19 5.84 3.71
C ALA A 49 -11.25 5.49 2.66
N ASN A 50 -10.88 4.77 1.60
CA ASN A 50 -11.82 4.29 0.58
C ASN A 50 -12.72 3.15 1.10
N ALA A 51 -12.19 2.24 1.91
CA ALA A 51 -12.95 1.17 2.55
C ALA A 51 -13.94 1.74 3.57
N ALA A 52 -13.51 2.70 4.39
CA ALA A 52 -14.36 3.43 5.33
C ALA A 52 -15.42 4.25 4.59
N ARG A 53 -15.09 4.87 3.45
CA ARG A 53 -16.06 5.58 2.60
C ARG A 53 -17.09 4.62 2.00
N LYS A 54 -16.65 3.45 1.49
CA LYS A 54 -17.55 2.40 0.98
C LYS A 54 -18.46 1.84 2.07
N LEU A 55 -17.93 1.63 3.28
CA LEU A 55 -18.71 1.18 4.44
C LEU A 55 -19.76 2.23 4.84
N LYS A 56 -19.36 3.50 4.99
CA LYS A 56 -20.30 4.60 5.26
C LYS A 56 -21.37 4.73 4.18
N ALA A 57 -20.98 4.65 2.90
CA ALA A 57 -21.94 4.69 1.80
C ALA A 57 -22.93 3.51 1.87
N LYS A 58 -22.48 2.31 2.23
CA LYS A 58 -23.37 1.14 2.41
C LYS A 58 -24.29 1.28 3.63
N MET A 59 -23.84 1.92 4.70
CA MET A 59 -24.63 2.15 5.92
C MET A 59 -25.61 3.32 5.77
N LEU A 60 -25.30 4.33 4.95
CA LEU A 60 -26.18 5.48 4.64
C LEU A 60 -27.21 5.19 3.56
N ASN A 61 -27.11 4.04 2.88
CA ASN A 61 -28.07 3.58 1.86
C ASN A 61 -29.11 2.60 2.44
N VAL A 62 -29.34 2.66 3.76
CA VAL A 62 -30.39 1.91 4.47
C VAL A 62 -31.55 2.85 4.77
#